data_AF-A0A5D8YS19-F1
#
_entry.id   AF-A0A5D8YS19-F1
#
_cell.length_a   1.000
_cell.length_b   1.000
_cell.length_c   1.000
_cell.angle_alpha   90.00
_cell.angle_beta   90.00
_cell.angle_gamma   90.00
#
_symmetry.space_group_name_H-M   'P 1'
#
loop_
_entity.id
_entity.type
_entity.pdbx_description
1 polymer ?
#
loop_
_entity_poly.entity_id
_entity_poly.type
_entity_poly.pdbx_seq_one_letter_code
_entity_poly.pdbx_strand_id
1 'polypeptide(L)'
;MEETKQTTTLFGLSTTEQKAHVTHKLNELIVLLQSSSLNHQDKEHIRQQFDKAIADMLSSSKNIQAYREMDKEATSREEMLDNLELLLSQHPLDSKLSRKYLHLSRMKYIFQLCMGLAMITLGLSMIFLPAPPYFEMFTIIYFTTDDGFTLMDLISLIIVFCGVYLTINALIKIRALRAS
;
A
#
# COMPACT_ATOMS: atom_id res chain seq x y z
N MET A 1 -15.62 -50.57 22.53
CA MET A 1 -15.38 -50.01 21.18
C MET A 1 -15.98 -48.62 21.19
N GLU A 2 -15.23 -47.56 21.54
CA GLU A 2 -14.07 -47.03 20.78
C GLU A 2 -14.51 -46.72 19.34
N GLU A 3 -14.37 -45.53 18.77
CA GLU A 3 -13.40 -44.45 18.95
C GLU A 3 -14.07 -43.10 18.60
N THR A 4 -13.89 -42.03 19.37
CA THR A 4 -12.75 -41.11 19.45
C THR A 4 -12.74 -40.01 18.37
N LYS A 5 -12.84 -38.75 18.86
CA LYS A 5 -12.17 -37.52 18.39
C LYS A 5 -12.26 -37.14 16.91
N GLN A 6 -12.86 -35.97 16.68
CA GLN A 6 -12.15 -34.92 15.94
C GLN A 6 -12.44 -33.54 16.53
N THR A 7 -11.65 -33.24 17.55
CA THR A 7 -11.17 -31.92 17.91
C THR A 7 -10.64 -31.21 16.65
N THR A 8 -11.38 -30.24 16.13
CA THR A 8 -10.81 -29.20 15.25
C THR A 8 -10.77 -27.91 16.04
N THR A 9 -9.83 -27.85 16.98
CA THR A 9 -9.30 -26.59 17.49
C THR A 9 -8.44 -25.98 16.39
N LEU A 10 -8.84 -24.81 15.89
CA LEU A 10 -7.91 -23.73 15.54
C LEU A 10 -8.71 -22.43 15.38
N PHE A 11 -8.53 -21.55 16.37
CA PHE A 11 -8.87 -20.12 16.33
C PHE A 11 -10.36 -19.74 16.47
N GLY A 12 -10.88 -19.76 17.70
CA GLY A 12 -12.20 -19.20 17.98
C GLY A 12 -12.56 -19.24 19.45
N LEU A 13 -12.07 -18.26 20.23
CA LEU A 13 -12.68 -17.96 21.52
C LEU A 13 -14.16 -17.64 21.28
N SER A 14 -15.04 -18.37 21.96
CA SER A 14 -16.49 -18.24 21.80
C SER A 14 -16.90 -16.77 22.03
N THR A 15 -17.72 -16.24 21.13
CA THR A 15 -18.21 -14.85 21.19
C THR A 15 -18.89 -14.48 22.52
N THR A 16 -19.28 -15.49 23.31
CA THR A 16 -19.92 -15.34 24.62
C THR A 16 -18.90 -15.05 25.74
N GLU A 17 -17.75 -15.73 25.76
CA GLU A 17 -16.70 -15.46 26.74
C GLU A 17 -16.03 -14.11 26.50
N GLN A 18 -15.85 -13.73 25.23
CA GLN A 18 -15.32 -12.40 24.87
C GLN A 18 -16.26 -11.27 25.33
N LYS A 19 -17.57 -11.43 25.15
CA LYS A 19 -18.57 -10.46 25.64
C LYS A 19 -18.57 -10.36 27.16
N ALA A 20 -18.47 -11.49 27.86
CA ALA A 20 -18.40 -11.52 29.32
C ALA A 20 -17.12 -10.83 29.85
N HIS A 21 -15.98 -11.08 29.21
CA HIS A 21 -14.70 -10.46 29.56
C HIS A 21 -14.69 -8.95 29.31
N VAL A 22 -15.26 -8.48 28.19
CA VAL A 22 -15.42 -7.04 27.90
C VAL A 22 -16.32 -6.37 28.94
N THR A 23 -17.44 -7.01 29.30
CA THR A 23 -18.37 -6.48 30.32
C THR A 23 -17.70 -6.39 31.69
N HIS A 24 -16.89 -7.38 32.06
CA HIS A 24 -16.12 -7.34 33.31
C HIS A 24 -15.11 -6.18 33.33
N LYS A 25 -14.36 -5.98 32.24
CA LYS A 25 -13.40 -4.87 32.12
C LYS A 25 -14.07 -3.50 32.09
N LEU A 26 -15.26 -3.40 31.51
CA LEU A 26 -16.07 -2.18 31.55
C LEU A 26 -16.52 -1.84 32.97
N ASN A 27 -16.97 -2.82 33.74
CA ASN A 27 -17.34 -2.61 35.15
C ASN A 27 -16.13 -2.22 36.01
N GLU A 28 -14.97 -2.84 35.77
CA GLU A 28 -13.71 -2.46 36.43
C GLU A 28 -13.35 -1.00 36.12
N LEU A 29 -13.46 -0.58 34.86
CA LEU A 29 -13.25 0.82 34.46
C LEU A 29 -14.24 1.77 35.15
N ILE A 30 -15.53 1.43 35.22
CA ILE A 30 -16.55 2.26 35.91
C ILE A 30 -16.20 2.44 37.38
N VAL A 31 -15.78 1.38 38.08
CA VAL A 31 -15.36 1.45 39.49
C VAL A 31 -14.11 2.30 39.65
N LEU A 32 -13.14 2.22 38.74
CA LEU A 32 -11.94 3.06 38.74
C LEU A 32 -12.26 4.54 38.46
N LEU A 33 -13.22 4.82 37.57
CA LEU A 33 -13.68 6.18 37.29
C LEU A 33 -14.45 6.79 38.46
N GLN A 34 -15.18 5.97 39.23
CA GLN A 34 -15.92 6.41 40.42
C GLN A 34 -15.03 6.61 41.65
N SER A 35 -13.98 5.80 41.80
CA SER A 35 -13.04 5.89 42.93
C SER A 35 -11.90 6.88 42.70
N SER A 36 -11.69 7.32 41.47
CA SER A 36 -10.64 8.29 41.13
C SER A 36 -11.16 9.73 41.17
N SER A 37 -10.39 10.65 41.77
CA SER A 37 -10.68 12.09 41.82
C SER A 37 -10.35 12.77 40.48
N LEU A 38 -10.99 12.31 39.41
CA LEU A 38 -10.74 12.78 38.04
C LEU A 38 -11.24 14.21 37.86
N ASN A 39 -10.35 15.07 37.36
CA ASN A 39 -10.69 16.44 37.04
C ASN A 39 -11.55 16.49 35.76
N HIS A 40 -12.23 17.62 35.51
CA HIS A 40 -13.10 17.80 34.34
C HIS A 40 -12.38 17.49 33.01
N GLN A 41 -11.09 17.82 32.92
CA GLN A 41 -10.26 17.58 31.74
C GLN A 41 -9.98 16.09 31.49
N ASP A 42 -9.82 15.29 32.53
CA ASP A 42 -9.55 13.84 32.42
C ASP A 42 -10.80 13.08 31.98
N LYS A 43 -11.98 13.51 32.45
CA LYS A 43 -13.28 12.93 32.06
C LYS A 43 -13.56 13.11 30.57
N GLU A 44 -13.29 14.31 30.04
CA GLU A 44 -13.42 14.59 28.61
C GLU A 44 -12.43 13.77 27.78
N HIS A 45 -11.19 13.61 28.24
CA HIS A 45 -10.18 12.82 27.53
C HIS A 45 -10.55 11.32 27.47
N ILE A 46 -11.12 10.76 28.54
CA ILE A 46 -11.56 9.36 28.58
C ILE A 46 -12.77 9.16 27.67
N ARG A 47 -13.74 10.10 27.68
CA ARG A 47 -14.90 10.09 26.79
C ARG A 47 -14.48 10.12 25.33
N GLN A 48 -13.58 11.03 24.95
CA GLN A 48 -13.09 11.14 23.57
C GLN A 48 -12.37 9.88 23.09
N GLN A 49 -11.57 9.24 23.94
CA GLN A 49 -10.91 7.99 23.58
C GLN A 49 -11.90 6.83 23.41
N PHE A 50 -12.94 6.78 24.25
CA PHE A 50 -14.00 5.78 24.14
C PHE A 50 -14.82 5.98 22.86
N ASP A 51 -15.27 7.20 22.60
CA ASP A 51 -16.04 7.55 21.40
C ASP A 51 -15.23 7.26 20.12
N LYS A 52 -13.92 7.55 20.14
CA LYS A 52 -13.01 7.22 19.03
C LYS A 52 -12.86 5.71 18.82
N ALA A 53 -12.67 4.93 19.87
CA ALA A 53 -12.56 3.48 19.76
C ALA A 53 -13.85 2.83 19.22
N ILE A 54 -15.02 3.33 19.63
CA ILE A 54 -16.31 2.89 19.10
C ILE A 54 -16.49 3.30 17.63
N ALA A 55 -16.11 4.52 17.26
CA ALA A 55 -16.15 4.99 15.88
C ALA A 55 -15.24 4.17 14.95
N ASP A 56 -14.04 3.80 15.42
CA ASP A 56 -13.09 2.97 14.67
C ASP A 56 -13.62 1.53 14.49
N MET A 57 -14.25 0.95 15.51
CA MET A 57 -14.91 -0.36 15.42
C MET A 57 -16.10 -0.34 14.44
N LEU A 58 -16.94 0.69 14.50
CA LEU A 58 -18.09 0.85 13.60
C LEU A 58 -17.64 1.09 12.16
N SER A 59 -16.59 1.87 11.94
CA SER A 59 -16.00 2.10 10.62
C SER A 59 -15.40 0.83 10.02
N SER A 60 -14.74 0.02 10.83
CA SER A 60 -14.18 -1.27 10.41
C SER A 60 -15.29 -2.28 10.05
N SER A 61 -16.38 -2.33 10.82
CA SER A 61 -17.56 -3.16 10.52
C SER A 61 -18.31 -2.69 9.26
N LYS A 62 -18.49 -1.38 9.09
CA LYS A 62 -19.16 -0.78 7.93
C LYS A 62 -18.38 -1.01 6.63
N ASN A 63 -17.05 -0.94 6.69
CA ASN A 63 -16.19 -1.30 5.56
C ASN A 63 -16.39 -2.77 5.18
N ILE A 64 -16.39 -3.70 6.14
CA ILE A 64 -16.52 -5.13 5.86
C ILE A 64 -17.91 -5.51 5.32
N GLN A 65 -19.00 -4.88 5.79
CA GLN A 65 -20.35 -5.10 5.25
C GLN A 65 -20.55 -4.51 3.86
N ALA A 66 -20.03 -3.30 3.61
CA ALA A 66 -20.09 -2.67 2.29
C ALA A 66 -19.39 -3.52 1.20
N TYR A 67 -18.26 -4.17 1.54
CA TYR A 67 -17.59 -5.09 0.61
C TYR A 67 -18.32 -6.43 0.41
N ARG A 68 -19.20 -6.84 1.33
CA ARG A 68 -19.92 -8.13 1.27
C ARG A 68 -21.28 -8.03 0.58
N GLU A 69 -21.92 -6.86 0.61
CA GLU A 69 -23.14 -6.56 -0.16
C GLU A 69 -22.83 -6.25 -1.63
N MET A 70 -21.65 -5.69 -1.95
CA MET A 70 -21.22 -5.42 -3.34
C MET A 70 -20.95 -6.68 -4.20
N ASP A 71 -20.77 -7.86 -3.59
CA ASP A 71 -20.41 -9.09 -4.30
C ASP A 71 -21.62 -10.01 -4.60
N LYS A 72 -22.82 -9.66 -4.12
CA LYS A 72 -24.00 -10.56 -4.18
C LYS A 72 -25.15 -10.11 -5.04
N GLU A 73 -25.25 -8.83 -5.41
CA GLU A 73 -26.31 -8.37 -6.29
C GLU A 73 -25.72 -7.80 -7.57
N ALA A 74 -26.17 -8.36 -8.70
CA ALA A 74 -25.93 -7.85 -10.03
C ALA A 74 -26.65 -6.51 -10.23
N THR A 75 -26.30 -5.50 -9.43
CA THR A 75 -26.78 -4.14 -9.57
C THR A 75 -26.14 -3.53 -10.82
N SER A 76 -26.98 -2.88 -11.63
CA SER A 76 -26.56 -2.17 -12.83
C SER A 76 -25.46 -1.19 -12.43
N ARG A 77 -24.38 -1.16 -13.22
CA ARG A 77 -23.22 -0.26 -12.99
C ARG A 77 -23.66 1.19 -12.74
N GLU A 78 -24.78 1.61 -13.33
CA GLU A 78 -25.38 2.94 -13.19
C GLU A 78 -25.84 3.21 -11.75
N GLU A 79 -26.54 2.27 -11.12
CA GLU A 79 -27.03 2.40 -9.74
C GLU A 79 -25.88 2.37 -8.72
N MET A 80 -24.79 1.68 -9.07
CA MET A 80 -23.54 1.71 -8.30
C MET A 80 -22.83 3.07 -8.41
N LEU A 81 -22.87 3.71 -9.59
CA LEU A 81 -22.35 5.06 -9.79
C LEU A 81 -23.16 6.10 -9.01
N ASP A 82 -24.49 6.03 -9.06
CA ASP A 82 -25.37 6.96 -8.36
C ASP A 82 -25.22 6.88 -6.84
N ASN A 83 -25.10 5.66 -6.30
CA ASN A 83 -24.84 5.45 -4.89
C ASN A 83 -23.42 5.88 -4.47
N LEU A 84 -22.43 5.74 -5.36
CA LEU A 84 -21.09 6.30 -5.15
C LEU A 84 -21.12 7.83 -5.13
N GLU A 85 -21.85 8.45 -6.05
CA GLU A 85 -22.03 9.91 -6.10
C GLU A 85 -22.72 10.42 -4.83
N LEU A 86 -23.77 9.74 -4.38
CA LEU A 86 -24.46 10.06 -3.13
C LEU A 86 -23.54 9.92 -1.92
N LEU A 87 -22.75 8.84 -1.83
CA LEU A 87 -21.79 8.62 -0.74
C LEU A 87 -20.62 9.62 -0.76
N LEU A 88 -20.14 10.01 -1.95
CA LEU A 88 -19.12 11.06 -2.09
C LEU A 88 -19.66 12.45 -1.74
N SER A 89 -20.94 12.71 -2.02
CA SER A 89 -21.59 13.98 -1.66
C SER A 89 -21.77 14.11 -0.14
N GLN A 90 -22.04 13.00 0.55
CA GLN A 90 -22.25 12.95 1.99
C GLN A 90 -20.95 12.89 2.79
N HIS A 91 -19.90 12.28 2.24
CA HIS A 91 -18.55 12.29 2.78
C HIS A 91 -17.60 12.97 1.78
N PRO A 92 -17.49 14.31 1.79
CA PRO A 92 -16.50 14.99 0.98
C PRO A 92 -15.14 14.42 1.36
N LEU A 93 -14.53 13.68 0.44
CA LEU A 93 -13.18 13.13 0.62
C LEU A 93 -12.29 14.31 0.99
N ASP A 94 -11.85 14.32 2.26
CA ASP A 94 -11.11 15.42 2.83
C ASP A 94 -9.96 15.79 1.88
N SER A 95 -10.10 16.97 1.25
CA SER A 95 -9.18 17.44 0.20
C SER A 95 -7.73 17.42 0.69
N LYS A 96 -7.52 17.50 2.02
CA LYS A 96 -6.21 17.41 2.65
C LYS A 96 -5.61 16.01 2.58
N LEU A 97 -6.40 14.95 2.77
CA LEU A 97 -5.94 13.56 2.62
C LEU A 97 -5.68 13.20 1.14
N SER A 98 -6.58 13.62 0.25
CA SER A 98 -6.41 13.39 -1.20
C SER A 98 -5.16 14.09 -1.75
N ARG A 99 -4.91 15.36 -1.39
CA ARG A 99 -3.70 16.08 -1.80
C ARG A 99 -2.41 15.43 -1.30
N LYS A 100 -2.39 14.95 -0.04
CA LYS A 100 -1.22 14.28 0.52
C LYS A 100 -0.93 12.93 -0.17
N TYR A 101 -1.98 12.18 -0.51
CA TYR A 101 -1.87 10.93 -1.25
C TYR A 101 -1.42 11.15 -2.71
N LEU A 102 -1.98 12.16 -3.39
CA LEU A 102 -1.57 12.58 -4.73
C LEU A 102 -0.09 12.98 -4.76
N HIS A 103 0.36 13.75 -3.76
CA HIS A 103 1.75 14.20 -3.68
C HIS A 103 2.72 13.03 -3.43
N LEU A 104 2.36 12.11 -2.53
CA LEU A 104 3.17 10.94 -2.23
C LEU A 104 3.27 10.00 -3.42
N SER A 105 2.17 9.81 -4.14
CA SER A 105 2.13 8.99 -5.37
C SER A 105 2.98 9.62 -6.48
N ARG A 106 2.90 10.94 -6.66
CA ARG A 106 3.74 11.66 -7.61
C ARG A 106 5.23 11.55 -7.29
N MET A 107 5.61 11.62 -6.02
CA MET A 107 7.00 11.50 -5.59
C MET A 107 7.60 10.13 -5.91
N LYS A 108 6.82 9.05 -5.79
CA LYS A 108 7.24 7.69 -6.19
C LYS A 108 7.59 7.62 -7.68
N TYR A 109 6.76 8.22 -8.54
CA TYR A 109 7.02 8.21 -9.98
C TYR A 109 8.19 9.10 -10.39
N ILE A 110 8.42 10.21 -9.69
CA ILE A 110 9.63 11.03 -9.89
C ILE A 110 10.88 10.23 -9.52
N PHE A 111 10.87 9.50 -8.41
CA PHE A 111 11.99 8.64 -8.05
C PHE A 111 12.23 7.53 -9.10
N GLN A 112 11.16 6.91 -9.59
CA GLN A 112 11.23 5.93 -10.67
C GLN A 112 11.83 6.52 -11.96
N LEU A 113 11.50 7.77 -12.30
CA LEU A 113 12.07 8.50 -13.43
C LEU A 113 13.58 8.71 -13.25
N CYS A 114 14.01 9.17 -12.07
CA CYS A 114 15.43 9.36 -11.77
C CYS A 114 16.22 8.04 -11.87
N MET A 115 15.65 6.94 -11.36
CA MET A 115 16.27 5.62 -11.48
C MET A 115 16.38 5.17 -12.95
N GLY A 116 15.33 5.39 -13.76
CA GLY A 116 15.37 5.10 -15.19
C GLY A 116 16.45 5.89 -15.92
N LEU A 117 16.55 7.20 -15.65
CA LEU A 117 17.61 8.05 -16.21
C LEU A 117 19.01 7.57 -15.79
N ALA A 118 19.20 7.24 -14.50
CA ALA A 118 20.46 6.74 -13.99
C ALA A 118 20.88 5.45 -14.71
N MET A 119 19.95 4.49 -14.90
CA MET A 119 20.22 3.25 -15.64
C MET A 119 20.61 3.52 -17.10
N ILE A 120 19.94 4.44 -17.78
CA ILE A 120 20.28 4.82 -19.16
C ILE A 120 21.69 5.42 -19.20
N THR A 121 21.99 6.36 -18.30
CA THR A 121 23.30 7.01 -18.26
C THR A 121 24.42 6.03 -17.95
N LEU A 122 24.22 5.11 -17.00
CA LEU A 122 25.21 4.10 -16.64
C LEU A 122 25.42 3.08 -17.77
N GLY A 123 24.33 2.59 -18.38
CA GLY A 123 24.40 1.66 -19.49
C GLY A 123 25.08 2.26 -20.71
N LEU A 124 24.76 3.51 -21.07
CA LEU A 124 25.49 4.24 -22.12
C LEU A 124 26.96 4.44 -21.75
N SER A 125 27.25 4.78 -20.48
CA SER A 125 28.64 4.93 -20.01
C SER A 125 29.45 3.65 -20.21
N MET A 126 28.83 2.48 -20.01
CA MET A 126 29.49 1.18 -20.20
C MET A 126 29.78 0.85 -21.67
N ILE A 127 29.04 1.45 -22.62
CA ILE A 127 29.31 1.29 -24.06
C ILE A 127 30.45 2.21 -24.51
N PHE A 128 30.48 3.44 -23.98
CA PHE A 128 31.41 4.47 -24.46
C PHE A 128 32.75 4.48 -23.74
N LEU A 129 32.80 4.11 -22.45
CA LEU A 129 34.06 4.07 -21.74
C LEU A 129 34.73 2.70 -21.92
N PRO A 130 35.99 2.66 -22.35
CA PRO A 130 36.75 1.41 -22.39
C PRO A 130 36.86 0.89 -20.96
N ALA A 131 36.37 -0.34 -20.75
CA ALA A 131 36.54 -1.02 -19.48
C ALA A 131 38.04 -1.30 -19.26
N PRO A 132 38.52 -1.29 -18.02
CA PRO A 132 39.89 -1.69 -17.76
C PRO A 132 40.13 -3.15 -18.20
N PRO A 133 41.36 -3.53 -18.61
CA PRO A 133 41.64 -4.84 -19.22
C PRO A 133 41.26 -6.07 -18.38
N TYR A 134 41.10 -5.90 -17.06
CA TYR A 134 40.69 -6.94 -16.12
C TYR A 134 39.17 -7.16 -16.06
N PHE A 135 38.37 -6.31 -16.71
CA PHE A 135 36.90 -6.41 -16.78
C PHE A 135 36.37 -7.03 -18.08
N GLU A 136 37.21 -7.13 -19.13
CA GLU A 136 36.86 -7.73 -20.42
C GLU A 136 36.95 -9.27 -20.38
N MET A 137 36.15 -9.88 -19.50
CA MET A 137 36.25 -11.31 -19.24
C MET A 137 35.77 -12.17 -20.42
N PHE A 138 34.89 -11.63 -21.29
CA PHE A 138 34.33 -12.33 -22.46
C PHE A 138 34.00 -11.39 -23.63
N THR A 139 34.74 -11.53 -24.72
CA THR A 139 34.45 -10.90 -26.02
C THR A 139 33.78 -11.93 -26.93
N ILE A 140 32.62 -11.57 -27.50
CA ILE A 140 31.81 -12.48 -28.32
C ILE A 140 32.33 -12.48 -29.77
N ILE A 141 32.69 -11.30 -30.29
CA ILE A 141 33.18 -11.12 -31.66
C ILE A 141 34.38 -10.17 -31.61
N TYR A 142 35.55 -10.66 -32.01
CA TYR A 142 36.73 -9.81 -32.18
C TYR A 142 36.72 -9.19 -33.58
N PHE A 143 36.75 -7.85 -33.65
CA PHE A 143 36.92 -7.13 -34.92
C PHE A 143 38.40 -6.79 -35.16
N THR A 144 39.19 -6.62 -34.09
CA THR A 144 40.65 -6.38 -34.08
C THR A 144 41.24 -7.03 -32.82
N THR A 145 42.57 -7.17 -32.73
CA THR A 145 43.28 -7.80 -31.59
C THR A 145 42.92 -7.18 -30.24
N ASP A 146 42.62 -5.87 -30.23
CA ASP A 146 42.37 -5.08 -29.02
C ASP A 146 40.93 -4.53 -28.94
N ASP A 147 40.04 -4.91 -29.87
CA ASP A 147 38.67 -4.37 -29.94
C ASP A 147 37.67 -5.39 -30.49
N GLY A 148 36.50 -5.49 -29.86
CA GLY A 148 35.49 -6.45 -30.18
C GLY A 148 34.17 -6.18 -29.47
N PHE A 149 33.11 -6.83 -29.94
CA PHE A 149 31.82 -6.78 -29.26
C PHE A 149 31.88 -7.59 -27.97
N THR A 150 31.76 -6.93 -26.84
CA THR A 150 31.88 -7.56 -25.52
C THR A 150 30.53 -8.07 -25.01
N LEU A 151 30.56 -9.05 -24.10
CA LEU A 151 29.37 -9.43 -23.34
C LEU A 151 28.85 -8.24 -22.50
N MET A 152 29.75 -7.34 -22.09
CA MET A 152 29.42 -6.13 -21.34
C MET A 152 28.56 -5.17 -22.18
N ASP A 153 28.83 -5.03 -23.48
CA ASP A 153 28.01 -4.23 -24.41
C ASP A 153 26.61 -4.80 -24.59
N LEU A 154 26.49 -6.13 -24.62
CA LEU A 154 25.19 -6.79 -24.68
C LEU A 154 24.37 -6.53 -23.41
N ILE A 155 25.00 -6.65 -22.25
CA ILE A 155 24.34 -6.41 -20.96
C ILE A 155 24.00 -4.92 -20.80
N SER A 156 24.88 -4.01 -21.20
CA SER A 156 24.65 -2.57 -21.13
C SER A 156 23.49 -2.16 -22.04
N LEU A 157 23.36 -2.75 -23.23
CA LEU A 157 22.21 -2.54 -24.12
C LEU A 157 20.89 -2.96 -23.44
N ILE A 158 20.85 -4.12 -22.78
CA ILE A 158 19.67 -4.58 -22.03
C ILE A 158 19.33 -3.61 -20.89
N ILE A 159 20.35 -3.12 -20.17
CA ILE A 159 20.19 -2.13 -19.09
C ILE A 159 19.60 -0.82 -19.63
N VAL A 160 20.10 -0.33 -20.77
CA VAL A 160 19.57 0.89 -21.42
C VAL A 160 18.11 0.69 -21.83
N PHE A 161 17.77 -0.44 -22.46
CA PHE A 161 16.37 -0.75 -22.82
C PHE A 161 15.45 -0.78 -21.59
N CYS A 162 15.89 -1.41 -20.51
CA CYS A 162 15.15 -1.43 -19.24
C CYS A 162 14.96 -0.01 -18.66
N GLY A 163 16.02 0.80 -18.68
CA GLY A 163 15.99 2.18 -18.23
C GLY A 163 15.02 3.05 -19.06
N VAL A 164 15.01 2.89 -20.39
CA VAL A 164 14.06 3.57 -21.28
C VAL A 164 12.63 3.14 -20.97
N TYR A 165 12.38 1.84 -20.81
CA TYR A 165 11.05 1.32 -20.46
C TYR A 165 10.54 1.87 -19.12
N LEU A 166 11.39 1.88 -18.08
CA LEU A 166 11.08 2.48 -16.78
C LEU A 166 10.75 3.96 -16.89
N THR A 167 11.52 4.70 -17.69
CA THR A 167 11.35 6.14 -17.91
C THR A 167 10.03 6.45 -18.62
N ILE A 168 9.69 5.71 -19.68
CA ILE A 168 8.42 5.88 -20.41
C ILE A 168 7.24 5.58 -19.48
N ASN A 169 7.28 4.48 -18.74
CA ASN A 169 6.23 4.14 -17.78
C ASN A 169 6.06 5.20 -16.70
N ALA A 170 7.16 5.73 -16.16
CA ALA A 170 7.12 6.83 -15.20
C ALA A 170 6.50 8.09 -15.82
N LEU A 171 6.88 8.45 -17.05
CA LEU A 171 6.34 9.63 -17.76
C LEU A 171 4.83 9.53 -18.02
N ILE A 172 4.35 8.36 -18.45
CA ILE A 172 2.90 8.13 -18.67
C ILE A 172 2.13 8.33 -17.36
N LYS A 173 2.64 7.76 -16.25
CA LYS A 173 1.99 7.89 -14.94
C LYS A 173 2.04 9.31 -14.39
N ILE A 174 3.15 10.03 -14.57
CA ILE A 174 3.26 11.44 -14.18
C ILE A 174 2.29 12.31 -14.99
N ARG A 175 2.13 12.05 -16.29
CA ARG A 175 1.18 12.76 -17.15
C ARG A 175 -0.27 12.50 -16.73
N ALA A 176 -0.62 11.25 -16.45
CA ALA A 176 -1.96 10.89 -15.97
C ALA A 176 -2.32 11.62 -14.66
N LEU A 177 -1.37 11.74 -13.72
CA LEU A 177 -1.57 12.49 -12.47
C LEU A 177 -1.67 14.00 -12.64
N ARG A 178 -1.24 14.57 -13.77
CA ARG A 178 -1.38 16.01 -14.07
C ARG A 178 -2.73 16.34 -14.71
N ALA A 179 -3.37 15.36 -15.35
CA ALA A 179 -4.65 15.52 -16.04
C ALA A 179 -5.87 15.32 -15.12
N SER A 180 -5.66 14.84 -13.89
CA SER A 180 -6.67 14.70 -12.83
C SER A 180 -6.55 15.82 -11.80
#